data_AF-A0A0Q8AU25-F1
#
_entry.id   AF-A0A0Q8AU25-F1
#
_cell.length_a   1.000
_cell.length_b   1.000
_cell.length_c   1.000
_cell.angle_alpha   90.00
_cell.angle_beta   90.00
_cell.angle_gamma   90.00
#
_symmetry.space_group_name_H-M   'P 1'
#
loop_
_entity.id
_entity.type
_entity.pdbx_description
1 polymer ?
#
loop_
_entity_poly.entity_id
_entity_poly.type
_entity_poly.pdbx_seq_one_letter_code
_entity_poly.pdbx_strand_id
1 'polypeptide(L)'
;MTINDWWRDRPEERYWMIAPSRGIVGDALSAPKASDDRRFEWSHELVGYTEPGDTLFVWDRTLPVPGIGAWGRVLGPLGEESRTRRGDDDVPHWRMPVSDTLRLASPITLTALRRIGGDIVSVRDEVEALSEGPVYFPFIGSPATLAPAPAYLSKVPRDLVALLSSRFGFEFAL
;
A
#
# COMPACT_ATOMS: atom_id res chain seq x y z
N MET A 1 4.98 11.35 -13.58
CA MET A 1 3.53 11.57 -13.81
C MET A 1 3.01 12.53 -12.73
N THR A 2 1.81 13.12 -12.82
CA THR A 2 1.20 13.80 -11.66
C THR A 2 0.30 12.80 -10.94
N ILE A 3 0.54 12.55 -9.65
CA ILE A 3 -0.33 11.71 -8.82
C ILE A 3 -1.64 12.45 -8.55
N ASN A 4 -2.76 11.73 -8.66
CA ASN A 4 -4.07 12.18 -8.23
C ASN A 4 -4.19 12.04 -6.71
N ASP A 5 -3.75 13.06 -5.97
CA ASP A 5 -3.72 13.11 -4.51
C ASP A 5 -5.10 13.43 -3.91
N TRP A 6 -6.14 12.67 -4.27
CA TRP A 6 -7.54 12.86 -3.83
C TRP A 6 -7.73 12.87 -2.30
N TRP A 7 -6.74 12.37 -1.55
CA TRP A 7 -6.69 12.32 -0.09
C TRP A 7 -5.98 13.53 0.56
N ARG A 8 -5.42 14.47 -0.21
CA ARG A 8 -4.53 15.53 0.29
C ARG A 8 -5.09 16.28 1.49
N ASP A 9 -6.36 16.67 1.43
CA ASP A 9 -7.02 17.46 2.47
C ASP A 9 -7.81 16.58 3.48
N ARG A 10 -7.54 15.27 3.50
CA ARG A 10 -8.23 14.27 4.32
C ARG A 10 -7.23 13.55 5.24
N PRO A 11 -6.93 14.08 6.44
CA PRO A 11 -5.95 13.46 7.34
C PRO A 11 -6.33 12.05 7.78
N GLU A 12 -7.61 11.70 7.72
CA GLU A 12 -8.12 10.36 7.97
C GLU A 12 -7.80 9.36 6.87
N GLU A 13 -7.26 9.76 5.72
CA GLU A 13 -6.91 8.91 4.59
C GLU A 13 -5.42 8.50 4.62
N ARG A 14 -4.82 8.33 5.79
CA ARG A 14 -3.37 8.07 5.94
C ARG A 14 -3.02 6.59 6.04
N TYR A 15 -3.46 5.82 5.05
CA TYR A 15 -3.25 4.37 4.98
C TYR A 15 -2.70 3.92 3.63
N TRP A 16 -1.74 3.00 3.70
CA TRP A 16 -0.99 2.49 2.56
C TRP A 16 -0.83 0.98 2.65
N MET A 17 -0.69 0.31 1.51
CA MET A 17 -0.32 -1.11 1.46
C MET A 17 0.89 -1.32 0.56
N ILE A 18 1.90 -1.99 1.10
CA ILE A 18 3.08 -2.47 0.39
C ILE A 18 3.02 -3.98 0.20
N ALA A 19 3.49 -4.47 -0.94
CA ALA A 19 3.62 -5.89 -1.22
C ALA A 19 5.09 -6.30 -1.45
N PRO A 20 5.91 -6.43 -0.39
CA PRO A 20 7.31 -6.80 -0.54
C PRO A 20 7.45 -8.23 -1.06
N SER A 21 8.55 -8.52 -1.77
CA SER A 21 8.82 -9.85 -2.33
C SER A 21 9.04 -10.92 -1.26
N ARG A 22 9.55 -10.54 -0.07
CA ARG A 22 9.86 -11.45 1.04
C ARG A 22 8.89 -11.35 2.22
N GLY A 23 7.76 -10.65 2.08
CA GLY A 23 6.78 -10.49 3.16
C GLY A 23 7.22 -9.56 4.31
N ILE A 24 8.37 -8.90 4.19
CA ILE A 24 8.94 -7.98 5.18
C ILE A 24 9.38 -6.71 4.44
N VAL A 25 9.10 -5.53 5.02
CA VAL A 25 9.34 -4.22 4.40
C VAL A 25 10.79 -3.75 4.52
N GLY A 26 11.50 -4.17 5.59
CA GLY A 26 12.81 -3.61 5.93
C GLY A 26 12.67 -2.36 6.80
N ASP A 27 13.70 -1.52 6.81
CA ASP A 27 13.80 -0.29 7.61
C ASP A 27 13.20 0.95 6.91
N ALA A 28 12.90 0.87 5.62
CA ALA A 28 12.32 1.96 4.85
C ALA A 28 11.52 1.46 3.63
N LEU A 29 10.52 2.24 3.22
CA LEU A 29 10.05 2.22 1.83
C LEU A 29 11.17 2.76 0.95
N SER A 30 11.55 2.02 -0.08
CA SER A 30 12.64 2.36 -0.99
C SER A 30 12.22 2.06 -2.42
N ALA A 31 12.04 3.10 -3.22
CA ALA A 31 11.59 3.00 -4.60
C ALA A 31 12.37 3.93 -5.52
N PRO A 32 12.72 3.52 -6.75
CA PRO A 32 13.44 4.38 -7.70
C PRO A 32 12.56 5.56 -8.14
N LYS A 33 13.16 6.76 -8.25
CA LYS A 33 12.49 7.99 -8.72
C LYS A 33 12.34 8.04 -10.24
N ALA A 34 13.19 7.31 -10.96
CA ALA A 34 13.10 7.11 -12.40
C ALA A 34 13.07 5.61 -12.70
N SER A 35 12.02 5.15 -13.36
CA SER A 35 11.96 3.79 -13.91
C SER A 35 11.90 3.92 -15.43
N ASP A 36 12.81 3.25 -16.14
CA ASP A 36 12.71 3.09 -17.60
C ASP A 36 11.41 2.36 -18.01
N ASP A 37 10.82 1.60 -17.08
CA ASP A 37 9.52 0.98 -17.25
C ASP A 37 8.41 1.89 -16.66
N ARG A 38 7.78 2.67 -17.53
CA ARG A 38 6.70 3.63 -17.21
C ARG A 38 5.42 2.98 -16.68
N ARG A 39 5.29 1.64 -16.72
CA ARG A 39 4.01 0.96 -16.43
C ARG A 39 3.61 0.96 -14.95
N PHE A 40 4.54 1.17 -14.02
CA PHE A 40 4.28 1.15 -12.57
C PHE A 40 4.91 2.31 -11.80
N GLU A 41 5.33 3.36 -12.52
CA GLU A 41 5.97 4.57 -11.99
C GLU A 41 5.15 5.19 -10.85
N TRP A 42 3.83 5.20 -10.99
CA TRP A 42 2.91 5.75 -9.99
C TRP A 42 3.07 5.08 -8.61
N SER A 43 3.28 3.76 -8.56
CA SER A 43 3.37 3.04 -7.28
C SER A 43 4.67 3.34 -6.52
N HIS A 44 5.70 3.80 -7.23
CA HIS A 44 6.94 4.31 -6.64
C HIS A 44 6.80 5.78 -6.23
N GLU A 45 6.15 6.59 -7.07
CA GLU A 45 5.85 8.00 -6.77
C GLU A 45 5.03 8.15 -5.49
N LEU A 46 4.11 7.22 -5.19
CA LEU A 46 3.33 7.23 -3.94
C LEU A 46 4.19 7.21 -2.67
N VAL A 47 5.44 6.73 -2.70
CA VAL A 47 6.34 6.82 -1.54
C VAL A 47 6.56 8.28 -1.12
N GLY A 48 6.64 9.20 -2.09
CA GLY A 48 6.80 10.63 -1.84
C GLY A 48 5.56 11.31 -1.24
N TYR A 49 4.41 10.63 -1.20
CA TYR A 49 3.15 11.12 -0.63
C TYR A 49 2.84 10.54 0.76
N THR A 50 3.73 9.69 1.27
CA THR A 50 3.61 9.19 2.65
C THR A 50 4.10 10.24 3.63
N GLU A 51 3.48 10.30 4.81
CA GLU A 51 3.84 11.21 5.89
C GLU A 51 4.15 10.46 7.20
N PRO A 52 4.99 11.02 8.09
CA PRO A 52 5.17 10.49 9.43
C PRO A 52 3.84 10.27 10.16
N GLY A 53 3.67 9.09 10.74
CA GLY A 53 2.45 8.67 11.45
C GLY A 53 1.49 7.85 10.59
N ASP A 54 1.65 7.84 9.26
CA ASP A 54 0.81 7.04 8.38
C ASP A 54 0.89 5.54 8.70
N THR A 55 -0.20 4.82 8.47
CA THR A 55 -0.26 3.38 8.69
C THR A 55 0.12 2.63 7.42
N LEU A 56 1.01 1.65 7.56
CA LEU A 56 1.49 0.81 6.47
C LEU A 56 1.08 -0.64 6.66
N PHE A 57 0.25 -1.17 5.78
CA PHE A 57 -0.12 -2.57 5.69
C PHE A 57 0.87 -3.36 4.85
N VAL A 58 1.17 -4.59 5.28
CA VAL A 58 2.07 -5.48 4.55
C VAL A 58 1.29 -6.64 3.96
N TRP A 59 1.20 -6.67 2.64
CA TRP A 59 0.78 -7.84 1.90
C TRP A 59 1.91 -8.87 1.88
N ASP A 60 1.72 -9.97 2.61
CA ASP A 60 2.68 -11.05 2.75
C ASP A 60 2.35 -12.20 1.79
N ARG A 61 3.21 -12.34 0.77
CA ARG A 61 3.14 -13.44 -0.21
C ARG A 61 3.75 -14.76 0.28
N THR A 62 4.44 -14.74 1.43
CA THR A 62 5.15 -15.90 1.98
C THR A 62 4.28 -16.74 2.92
N LEU A 63 3.10 -16.23 3.31
CA LEU A 63 2.11 -16.97 4.06
C LEU A 63 1.59 -18.19 3.26
N PRO A 64 1.13 -19.27 3.93
CA PRO A 64 0.51 -20.42 3.26
C PRO A 64 -0.67 -20.02 2.36
N VAL A 65 -1.41 -18.98 2.76
CA VAL A 65 -2.36 -18.27 1.92
C VAL A 65 -1.97 -16.78 1.95
N PRO A 66 -1.56 -16.19 0.81
CA PRO A 66 -1.18 -14.78 0.75
C PRO A 66 -2.26 -13.86 1.31
N GLY A 67 -1.86 -12.76 1.95
CA GLY A 67 -2.80 -11.88 2.64
C GLY A 67 -2.13 -10.69 3.31
N ILE A 68 -2.91 -9.88 4.02
CA ILE A 68 -2.36 -8.85 4.90
C ILE A 68 -1.88 -9.57 6.17
N GLY A 69 -0.56 -9.55 6.39
CA GLY A 69 0.09 -10.33 7.45
C GLY A 69 0.75 -9.50 8.55
N ALA A 70 0.95 -8.21 8.31
CA ALA A 70 1.56 -7.30 9.27
C ALA A 70 1.13 -5.86 9.01
N TRP A 71 1.43 -4.98 9.97
CA TRP A 71 1.29 -3.54 9.83
C TRP A 71 2.43 -2.81 10.53
N GLY A 72 2.64 -1.54 10.20
CA GLY A 72 3.63 -0.67 10.84
C GLY A 72 3.28 0.80 10.63
N ARG A 73 4.22 1.68 10.95
CA ARG A 73 4.08 3.14 10.80
C ARG A 73 5.16 3.71 9.90
N VAL A 74 4.80 4.72 9.13
CA VAL A 74 5.77 5.60 8.48
C VAL A 74 6.37 6.52 9.54
N LEU A 75 7.70 6.63 9.55
CA LEU A 75 8.43 7.44 10.55
C LEU A 75 8.95 8.74 9.93
N GLY A 76 9.45 8.67 8.70
CA GLY A 76 10.10 9.80 8.05
C GLY A 76 11.36 10.31 8.77
N PRO A 77 11.88 11.48 8.34
CA PRO A 77 11.43 12.24 7.18
C PRO A 77 11.72 11.53 5.85
N LEU A 78 11.04 11.95 4.77
CA LEU A 78 11.37 11.51 3.41
C LEU A 78 12.79 11.97 3.05
N GLY A 79 13.61 11.04 2.59
CA GLY A 79 14.94 11.30 2.06
C GLY A 79 15.12 10.75 0.66
N GLU A 80 16.31 10.97 0.12
CA GLU A 80 16.74 10.43 -1.17
C GLU A 80 18.07 9.70 -0.99
N GLU A 81 18.20 8.54 -1.63
CA GLU A 81 19.45 7.76 -1.68
C GLU A 81 19.78 7.39 -3.11
N SER A 82 21.06 7.42 -3.48
CA SER A 82 21.52 6.86 -4.74
C SER A 82 21.84 5.38 -4.56
N ARG A 83 21.33 4.52 -5.45
CA ARG A 83 21.71 3.11 -5.49
C ARG A 83 22.37 2.76 -6.81
N THR A 84 23.58 2.23 -6.71
CA THR A 84 24.32 1.73 -7.87
C THR A 84 23.71 0.41 -8.32
N ARG A 85 23.09 0.42 -9.50
CA ARG A 85 22.65 -0.80 -10.18
C ARG A 85 23.89 -1.39 -10.88
N ARG A 86 24.12 -2.70 -10.76
CA ARG A 86 25.34 -3.35 -11.29
C ARG A 86 25.51 -3.08 -12.79
N GLY A 87 26.42 -2.17 -13.14
CA GLY A 87 26.73 -1.78 -14.53
C GLY A 87 26.05 -0.52 -15.07
N ASP A 88 25.28 0.20 -14.26
CA ASP A 88 24.57 1.44 -14.61
C ASP A 88 24.99 2.61 -13.71
N ASP A 89 24.64 3.83 -14.13
CA ASP A 89 24.73 5.05 -13.34
C ASP A 89 23.88 4.97 -12.06
N ASP A 90 24.24 5.77 -11.06
CA ASP A 90 23.52 5.86 -9.79
C ASP A 90 22.06 6.28 -10.01
N VAL A 91 21.12 5.40 -9.66
CA VAL A 91 19.69 5.68 -9.77
C VAL A 91 19.22 6.33 -8.46
N PRO A 92 18.58 7.51 -8.50
CA PRO A 92 18.01 8.12 -7.32
C PRO A 92 16.78 7.34 -6.84
N HIS A 93 16.71 7.08 -5.55
CA HIS A 93 15.62 6.40 -4.87
C HIS A 93 14.99 7.31 -3.82
N TRP A 94 13.67 7.24 -3.71
CA TRP A 94 12.98 7.64 -2.48
C TRP A 94 13.40 6.72 -1.35
N ARG A 95 13.62 7.31 -0.17
CA ARG A 95 13.77 6.57 1.08
C ARG A 95 12.84 7.17 2.13
N MET A 96 11.82 6.42 2.53
CA MET A 96 10.94 6.79 3.62
C MET A 96 11.11 5.79 4.77
N PRO A 97 11.75 6.17 5.90
CA PRO A 97 11.87 5.33 7.08
C PRO A 97 10.52 4.82 7.59
N VAL A 98 10.47 3.54 7.98
CA VAL A 98 9.29 2.89 8.58
C VAL A 98 9.68 2.20 9.87
N SER A 99 8.70 1.99 10.75
CA SER A 99 8.88 1.19 11.96
C SER A 99 9.10 -0.28 11.62
N ASP A 100 9.56 -1.04 12.62
CA ASP A 100 9.36 -2.49 12.60
C ASP A 100 7.88 -2.83 12.38
N THR A 101 7.63 -3.91 11.66
CA THR A 101 6.27 -4.35 11.36
C THR A 101 5.79 -5.37 12.39
N LEU A 102 4.59 -5.14 12.91
CA LEU A 102 3.93 -6.02 13.86
C LEU A 102 3.08 -7.03 13.09
N ARG A 103 3.34 -8.32 13.32
CA ARG A 103 2.56 -9.41 12.74
C ARG A 103 1.13 -9.38 13.28
N LEU A 104 0.16 -9.58 12.39
CA LEU A 104 -1.21 -9.84 12.81
C LEU A 104 -1.30 -11.22 13.45
N ALA A 105 -1.97 -11.33 14.59
CA ALA A 105 -2.22 -12.62 15.24
C ALA A 105 -2.99 -13.57 14.31
N SER A 106 -3.90 -13.00 13.51
CA SER A 106 -4.67 -13.69 12.46
C SER A 106 -4.53 -12.92 11.15
N PRO A 107 -3.69 -13.38 10.19
CA PRO A 107 -3.56 -12.74 8.89
C PRO A 107 -4.88 -12.67 8.11
N ILE A 108 -5.12 -11.55 7.41
CA ILE A 108 -6.26 -11.39 6.51
C ILE A 108 -5.92 -12.04 5.16
N THR A 109 -6.24 -13.31 5.04
CA THR A 109 -5.91 -14.08 3.83
C THR A 109 -6.72 -13.62 2.62
N LEU A 110 -6.19 -13.83 1.41
CA LEU A 110 -6.87 -13.56 0.15
C LEU A 110 -8.22 -14.30 0.06
N THR A 111 -8.28 -15.52 0.58
CA THR A 111 -9.53 -16.28 0.67
C THR A 111 -10.55 -15.58 1.57
N ALA A 112 -10.13 -15.00 2.69
CA ALA A 112 -11.01 -14.22 3.57
C ALA A 112 -11.48 -12.92 2.90
N LEU A 113 -10.57 -12.20 2.22
CA LEU A 113 -10.91 -10.99 1.46
C LEU A 113 -11.94 -11.27 0.36
N ARG A 114 -11.80 -12.38 -0.39
CA ARG A 114 -12.76 -12.77 -1.42
C ARG A 114 -14.17 -13.06 -0.88
N ARG A 115 -14.30 -13.50 0.37
CA ARG A 115 -15.63 -13.71 1.00
C ARG A 115 -16.39 -12.40 1.21
N ILE A 116 -15.66 -11.30 1.42
CA ILE A 116 -16.23 -9.94 1.52
C ILE A 116 -15.93 -9.11 0.26
N GLY A 117 -15.62 -9.78 -0.85
CA GLY A 117 -15.15 -9.12 -2.07
C GLY A 117 -16.18 -8.15 -2.66
N GLY A 118 -17.48 -8.39 -2.43
CA GLY A 118 -18.55 -7.46 -2.81
C GLY A 118 -18.38 -6.11 -2.13
N ASP A 119 -18.28 -6.11 -0.80
CA ASP A 119 -18.08 -4.89 0.00
C ASP A 119 -16.78 -4.17 -0.37
N ILE A 120 -15.68 -4.91 -0.60
CA ILE A 120 -14.39 -4.31 -1.01
C ILE A 120 -14.52 -3.60 -2.35
N VAL A 121 -15.21 -4.22 -3.32
CA VAL A 121 -15.45 -3.63 -4.63
C VAL A 121 -16.36 -2.42 -4.53
N SER A 122 -17.40 -2.46 -3.68
CA SER A 122 -18.26 -1.29 -3.44
C SER A 122 -17.47 -0.10 -2.88
N VAL A 123 -16.58 -0.32 -1.91
CA VAL A 123 -15.70 0.75 -1.40
C VAL A 123 -14.82 1.33 -2.51
N ARG A 124 -14.24 0.48 -3.38
CA ARG A 124 -13.47 0.96 -4.52
C ARG A 124 -14.33 1.85 -5.43
N ASP A 125 -15.48 1.35 -5.85
CA ASP A 125 -16.34 2.01 -6.82
C ASP A 125 -16.88 3.35 -6.27
N GLU A 126 -17.14 3.44 -4.96
CA GLU A 126 -17.51 4.68 -4.27
C GLU A 126 -16.38 5.73 -4.28
N VAL A 127 -15.14 5.32 -3.97
CA VAL A 127 -13.99 6.24 -4.00
C VAL A 127 -13.69 6.69 -5.44
N GLU A 128 -13.82 5.79 -6.41
CA GLU A 128 -13.70 6.11 -7.84
C GLU A 128 -14.77 7.10 -8.30
N ALA A 129 -16.02 6.94 -7.86
CA ALA A 129 -17.10 7.87 -8.21
C ALA A 129 -16.89 9.30 -7.63
N LEU A 130 -16.16 9.41 -6.53
CA LEU A 130 -15.86 10.69 -5.86
C LEU A 130 -14.55 11.34 -6.32
N SER A 131 -13.78 10.67 -7.19
CA SER A 131 -12.43 11.10 -7.58
C SER A 131 -12.34 11.34 -9.09
N GLU A 132 -11.72 12.44 -9.51
CA GLU A 132 -11.54 12.77 -10.94
C GLU A 132 -10.34 12.05 -11.60
N GLY A 133 -9.84 10.96 -10.99
CA GLY A 133 -8.64 10.26 -11.45
C GLY A 133 -8.38 8.93 -10.75
N PRO A 134 -7.22 8.28 -10.99
CA PRO A 134 -6.88 7.00 -10.38
C PRO A 134 -6.91 7.07 -8.86
N VAL A 135 -7.51 6.07 -8.22
CA VAL A 135 -7.61 5.98 -6.76
C VAL A 135 -6.50 5.15 -6.13
N TYR A 136 -5.68 4.49 -6.96
CA TYR A 136 -4.55 3.63 -6.56
C TYR A 136 -4.92 2.52 -5.58
N PHE A 137 -6.13 1.97 -5.73
CA PHE A 137 -6.72 0.98 -4.83
C PHE A 137 -5.84 -0.28 -4.68
N PRO A 138 -5.80 -0.92 -3.49
CA PRO A 138 -4.85 -1.99 -3.21
C PRO A 138 -5.23 -3.33 -3.86
N PHE A 139 -6.44 -3.44 -4.40
CA PHE A 139 -6.97 -4.67 -4.99
C PHE A 139 -7.55 -4.42 -6.39
N ILE A 140 -7.51 -5.45 -7.24
CA ILE A 140 -8.07 -5.45 -8.59
C ILE A 140 -9.00 -6.65 -8.79
N GLY A 141 -9.79 -6.59 -9.86
CA GLY A 141 -10.72 -7.66 -10.24
C GLY A 141 -12.14 -7.46 -9.71
N SER A 142 -12.94 -8.52 -9.85
CA SER A 142 -14.32 -8.59 -9.34
C SER A 142 -14.33 -9.27 -7.97
N PRO A 143 -15.48 -9.30 -7.25
CA PRO A 143 -15.56 -9.92 -5.94
C PRO A 143 -14.99 -11.35 -5.87
N ALA A 144 -15.25 -12.17 -6.90
CA ALA A 144 -14.77 -13.56 -6.95
C ALA A 144 -13.30 -13.69 -7.39
N THR A 145 -12.79 -12.73 -8.18
CA THR A 145 -11.44 -12.76 -8.75
C THR A 145 -10.48 -11.79 -8.08
N LEU A 146 -10.88 -11.21 -6.94
CA LEU A 146 -10.10 -10.22 -6.20
C LEU A 146 -8.65 -10.68 -6.03
N ALA A 147 -7.72 -9.78 -6.31
CA ALA A 147 -6.29 -9.98 -6.23
C ALA A 147 -5.60 -8.68 -5.78
N PRO A 148 -4.42 -8.74 -5.13
CA PRO A 148 -3.64 -7.53 -4.85
C PRO A 148 -3.25 -6.84 -6.16
N ALA A 149 -3.29 -5.51 -6.17
CA ALA A 149 -2.79 -4.73 -7.28
C ALA A 149 -1.28 -5.03 -7.48
N PRO A 150 -0.80 -5.14 -8.73
CA PRO A 150 0.63 -5.34 -9.03
C PRO A 150 1.41 -4.04 -8.83
N ALA A 151 1.41 -3.51 -7.61
CA ALA A 151 1.98 -2.22 -7.24
C ALA A 151 3.03 -2.40 -6.14
N TYR A 152 4.05 -1.54 -6.12
CA TYR A 152 4.98 -1.46 -5.00
C TYR A 152 4.25 -0.95 -3.75
N LEU A 153 3.68 0.25 -3.85
CA LEU A 153 2.84 0.88 -2.83
C LEU A 153 1.47 1.19 -3.45
N SER A 154 0.42 1.09 -2.65
CA SER A 154 -0.96 1.38 -3.04
C SER A 154 -1.67 2.16 -1.93
N LYS A 155 -2.67 2.97 -2.32
CA LYS A 155 -3.46 3.77 -1.40
C LYS A 155 -4.57 2.90 -0.84
N VAL A 156 -4.73 2.87 0.49
CA VAL A 156 -5.82 2.16 1.17
C VAL A 156 -6.83 3.20 1.64
N PRO A 157 -8.07 3.22 1.14
CA PRO A 157 -9.07 4.17 1.62
C PRO A 157 -9.45 3.92 3.08
N ARG A 158 -9.81 4.97 3.82
CA ARG A 158 -10.27 4.87 5.22
C ARG A 158 -11.40 3.85 5.35
N ASP A 159 -12.37 3.87 4.45
CA ASP A 159 -13.54 3.00 4.51
C ASP A 159 -13.18 1.52 4.28
N LEU A 160 -12.12 1.25 3.51
CA LEU A 160 -11.57 -0.10 3.40
C LEU A 160 -10.95 -0.53 4.73
N VAL A 161 -10.23 0.35 5.42
CA VAL A 161 -9.67 0.05 6.75
C VAL A 161 -10.79 -0.23 7.76
N ALA A 162 -11.86 0.58 7.76
CA ALA A 162 -13.02 0.39 8.62
C ALA A 162 -13.72 -0.94 8.33
N LEU A 163 -13.88 -1.30 7.06
CA LEU A 163 -14.43 -2.59 6.64
C LEU A 163 -13.57 -3.75 7.15
N LEU A 164 -12.24 -3.70 6.95
CA LEU A 164 -11.34 -4.75 7.41
C LEU A 164 -11.34 -4.87 8.95
N SER A 165 -11.35 -3.74 9.65
CA SER A 165 -11.46 -3.70 11.12
C SER A 165 -12.75 -4.38 11.60
N SER A 166 -13.89 -3.99 11.03
CA SER A 166 -15.22 -4.54 11.36
C SER A 166 -15.32 -6.05 11.12
N ARG A 167 -14.77 -6.55 10.00
CA ARG A 167 -14.93 -7.96 9.59
C ARG A 167 -13.97 -8.93 10.27
N PHE A 168 -12.84 -8.43 10.75
CA PHE A 168 -11.73 -9.28 11.18
C PHE A 168 -11.10 -8.86 12.52
N GLY A 169 -11.64 -7.83 13.17
CA GLY A 169 -11.34 -7.50 14.57
C GLY A 169 -9.99 -6.84 14.80
N PHE A 170 -9.52 -6.01 13.86
CA PHE A 170 -8.28 -5.24 14.06
C PHE A 170 -8.60 -3.82 14.50
N GLU A 171 -8.21 -3.43 15.70
CA GLU A 171 -8.17 -2.02 16.09
C GLU A 171 -6.81 -1.45 15.69
N PHE A 172 -6.79 -0.65 14.62
CA PHE A 172 -5.68 0.26 14.41
C PHE A 172 -5.87 1.38 15.43
N ALA A 173 -4.83 1.75 16.16
CA ALA A 173 -4.85 2.98 16.93
C ALA A 173 -5.08 4.13 15.93
N LEU A 174 -6.34 4.55 15.81
CA LEU A 174 -6.79 5.71 15.04
C LEU A 174 -6.31 6.98 15.72
#